data_AF-A0A6H1ZZP7-F1
#
_entry.id   AF-A0A6H1ZZP7-F1
#
_cell.length_a   1.000
_cell.length_b   1.000
_cell.length_c   1.000
_cell.angle_alpha   90.00
_cell.angle_beta   90.00
_cell.angle_gamma   90.00
#
_symmetry.space_group_name_H-M   'P 1'
#
loop_
_entity.id
_entity.type
_entity.pdbx_description
1 polymer ?
#
loop_
_entity_poly.entity_id
_entity_poly.type
_entity_poly.pdbx_seq_one_letter_code
_entity_poly.pdbx_strand_id
1 'polypeptide(L)'
;MKLMPKTLKIGGFIYDVIYPHKFETENNLLGLHEYQQIEIKVADEYIGKKLPWSRRHEILTHEILHAIDHVFSEGKLEEGDLSKLSVGLYQVLRDNNLNLKRDSWFPKYIKIGGFRYSIIPSHKFLDEVHVTYCYVSNLENKIMLSREGKSPFLKARLMESIFLALCSIYLTGDPANEYLMCSSNMVGNGLYQVIVENNIEDLINAGITEDNKRMV
;
A
#
# COMPACT_ATOMS: atom_id res chain seq x y z
N MET A 1 -8.62 -17.59 11.16
CA MET A 1 -7.94 -16.87 10.06
C MET A 1 -6.48 -16.68 10.46
N LYS A 2 -5.51 -16.87 9.54
CA LYS A 2 -4.09 -16.59 9.86
C LYS A 2 -3.88 -15.08 9.85
N LEU A 3 -3.27 -14.56 10.90
CA LEU A 3 -3.00 -13.12 11.08
C LEU A 3 -1.65 -12.68 10.49
N MET A 4 -0.86 -13.62 9.95
CA MET A 4 0.28 -13.34 9.09
C MET A 4 0.26 -14.36 7.94
N PRO A 5 0.44 -13.93 6.67
CA PRO A 5 0.59 -14.86 5.56
C PRO A 5 1.90 -15.64 5.70
N LYS A 6 1.96 -16.81 5.08
CA LYS A 6 3.22 -17.57 4.94
C LYS A 6 3.99 -17.18 3.69
N THR A 7 3.28 -16.72 2.67
CA THR A 7 3.85 -16.30 1.39
C THR A 7 3.09 -15.10 0.85
N LEU A 8 3.75 -14.31 0.01
CA LEU A 8 3.17 -13.18 -0.72
C LEU A 8 3.57 -13.23 -2.18
N LYS A 9 2.62 -13.06 -3.10
CA LYS A 9 2.91 -12.91 -4.52
C LYS A 9 3.11 -11.43 -4.87
N ILE A 10 4.32 -11.06 -5.30
CA ILE A 10 4.73 -9.67 -5.59
C ILE A 10 5.39 -9.65 -6.96
N GLY A 11 4.75 -9.00 -7.95
CA GLY A 11 5.27 -8.86 -9.32
C GLY A 11 5.68 -10.18 -9.99
N GLY A 12 4.97 -11.28 -9.66
CA GLY A 12 5.23 -12.62 -10.19
C GLY A 12 6.13 -13.49 -9.31
N PHE A 13 6.87 -12.91 -8.36
CA PHE A 13 7.67 -13.65 -7.38
C PHE A 13 6.81 -14.10 -6.20
N ILE A 14 7.14 -15.26 -5.62
CA ILE A 14 6.48 -15.78 -4.42
C ILE A 14 7.45 -15.60 -3.25
N TYR A 15 7.24 -14.55 -2.47
CA TYR A 15 8.01 -14.23 -1.27
C TYR A 15 7.62 -15.13 -0.12
N ASP A 16 8.60 -15.66 0.61
CA ASP A 16 8.39 -16.30 1.90
C ASP A 16 8.26 -15.24 3.00
N VAL A 17 7.23 -15.36 3.84
CA VAL A 17 7.01 -14.48 4.99
C VAL A 17 7.40 -15.22 6.26
N ILE A 18 8.56 -14.85 6.80
CA ILE A 18 9.14 -15.45 8.00
C ILE A 18 8.62 -14.69 9.22
N TYR A 19 7.68 -15.31 9.92
CA TYR A 19 7.07 -14.78 11.13
C TYR A 19 6.71 -15.89 12.12
N PRO A 20 7.06 -15.76 13.41
CA PRO A 20 7.87 -14.68 13.99
C PRO A 20 9.35 -14.82 13.62
N HIS A 21 10.00 -13.71 13.25
CA HIS A 21 11.45 -13.65 13.08
C HIS A 21 12.11 -12.98 14.28
N LYS A 22 13.24 -13.52 14.73
CA LYS A 22 14.06 -12.91 15.79
C LYS A 22 15.31 -12.34 15.15
N PHE A 23 15.42 -11.03 15.15
CA PHE A 23 16.61 -10.34 14.66
C PHE A 23 17.73 -10.44 15.71
N GLU A 24 18.89 -10.94 15.30
CA GLU A 24 20.06 -11.09 16.18
C GLU A 24 20.88 -9.80 16.33
N THR A 25 20.54 -8.76 15.57
CA THR A 25 21.31 -7.52 15.48
C THR A 25 20.90 -6.47 16.52
N GLU A 26 21.86 -5.68 17.01
CA GLU A 26 21.64 -4.56 17.95
C GLU A 26 20.78 -3.40 17.38
N ASN A 27 20.51 -3.40 16.07
CA ASN A 27 19.85 -2.30 15.36
C ASN A 27 18.33 -2.20 15.58
N ASN A 28 17.77 -2.93 16.56
CA ASN A 28 16.33 -2.85 16.88
C ASN A 28 15.42 -3.06 15.66
N LEU A 29 15.86 -3.88 14.69
CA LEU A 29 15.12 -4.18 13.47
C LEU A 29 13.82 -4.91 13.81
N LEU A 30 12.74 -4.49 13.16
CA LEU A 30 11.41 -5.07 13.32
C LEU A 30 10.90 -5.73 12.05
N GLY A 31 11.43 -5.33 10.90
CA GLY A 31 11.15 -5.90 9.59
C GLY A 31 12.42 -5.90 8.74
N LEU A 32 12.45 -6.78 7.75
CA LEU A 32 13.51 -6.82 6.74
C LEU A 32 12.99 -7.48 5.46
N HIS A 33 13.15 -6.77 4.34
CA HIS A 33 12.99 -7.29 2.98
C HIS A 33 14.35 -7.71 2.41
N GLU A 34 14.47 -8.98 2.03
CA GLU A 34 15.66 -9.54 1.40
C GLU A 34 15.36 -10.01 -0.02
N TYR A 35 15.57 -9.13 -0.99
CA TYR A 35 15.23 -9.39 -2.39
C TYR A 35 15.93 -10.63 -2.97
N GLN A 36 17.22 -10.82 -2.68
CA GLN A 36 17.99 -11.93 -3.27
C GLN A 36 17.49 -13.31 -2.80
N GLN A 37 16.96 -13.37 -1.58
CA GLN A 37 16.39 -14.56 -0.96
C GLN A 37 14.88 -14.67 -1.22
N ILE A 38 14.24 -13.61 -1.71
CA ILE A 38 12.78 -13.52 -1.90
C ILE A 38 12.08 -13.76 -0.55
N GLU A 39 12.60 -13.10 0.50
CA GLU A 39 12.12 -13.23 1.88
C GLU A 39 11.65 -11.88 2.44
N ILE A 40 10.60 -11.93 3.27
CA ILE A 40 10.16 -10.84 4.14
C ILE A 40 10.14 -11.36 5.58
N LYS A 41 10.92 -10.75 6.45
CA LYS A 41 11.03 -11.11 7.87
C LYS A 41 10.29 -10.08 8.72
N VAL A 42 9.48 -10.54 9.67
CA VAL A 42 8.74 -9.66 10.58
C VAL A 42 8.89 -10.13 12.02
N ALA A 43 9.27 -9.22 12.91
CA ALA A 43 9.38 -9.47 14.34
C ALA A 43 7.99 -9.56 14.99
N ASP A 44 7.87 -10.40 16.02
CA ASP A 44 6.66 -10.46 16.85
C ASP A 44 6.78 -9.72 18.18
N GLU A 45 7.99 -9.32 18.56
CA GLU A 45 8.37 -8.71 19.82
C GLU A 45 9.36 -7.54 19.62
N TYR A 46 9.32 -6.56 20.53
CA TYR A 46 10.28 -5.47 20.62
C TYR A 46 10.65 -5.23 22.09
N ILE A 47 11.96 -5.28 22.41
CA ILE A 47 12.47 -5.14 23.79
C ILE A 47 11.72 -6.08 24.76
N GLY A 48 11.60 -7.36 24.36
CA GLY A 48 10.93 -8.41 25.15
C GLY A 48 9.41 -8.24 25.32
N LYS A 49 8.79 -7.29 24.61
CA LYS A 49 7.34 -7.08 24.63
C LYS A 49 6.72 -7.48 23.31
N LYS A 50 5.66 -8.28 23.38
CA LYS A 50 4.87 -8.70 22.22
C LYS A 50 4.24 -7.50 21.53
N LEU A 51 4.51 -7.35 20.24
CA LEU A 51 3.92 -6.29 19.42
C LEU A 51 2.42 -6.54 19.20
N PRO A 52 1.58 -5.48 19.19
CA PRO A 52 0.22 -5.55 18.70
C PRO A 52 0.17 -6.01 17.23
N TRP A 53 -0.93 -6.64 16.81
CA TRP A 53 -1.09 -7.08 15.42
C TRP A 53 -1.09 -5.93 14.44
N SER A 54 -1.73 -4.83 14.80
CA SER A 54 -1.70 -3.58 14.04
C SER A 54 -0.26 -3.12 13.75
N ARG A 55 0.64 -3.18 14.73
CA ARG A 55 2.05 -2.82 14.53
C ARG A 55 2.78 -3.81 13.62
N ARG A 56 2.49 -5.11 13.73
CA ARG A 56 3.08 -6.13 12.84
C ARG A 56 2.62 -5.98 11.40
N HIS A 57 1.36 -5.60 11.18
CA HIS A 57 0.81 -5.37 9.85
C HIS A 57 1.33 -4.07 9.22
N GLU A 58 1.58 -3.06 10.03
CA GLU A 58 2.28 -1.85 9.59
C GLU A 58 3.71 -2.19 9.14
N ILE A 59 4.47 -2.96 9.93
CA ILE A 59 5.80 -3.45 9.54
C ILE A 59 5.72 -4.26 8.25
N LEU A 60 4.80 -5.22 8.15
CA LEU A 60 4.63 -6.01 6.93
C LEU A 60 4.33 -5.12 5.71
N THR A 61 3.50 -4.08 5.88
CA THR A 61 3.14 -3.15 4.81
C THR A 61 4.35 -2.35 4.33
N HIS A 62 5.24 -1.99 5.25
CA HIS A 62 6.52 -1.36 4.91
C HIS A 62 7.43 -2.30 4.10
N GLU A 63 7.62 -3.55 4.54
CA GLU A 63 8.44 -4.52 3.78
C GLU A 63 7.82 -4.89 2.43
N ILE A 64 6.49 -4.95 2.34
CA ILE A 64 5.79 -5.10 1.06
C ILE A 64 6.10 -3.93 0.13
N LEU A 65 6.15 -2.71 0.64
CA LEU A 65 6.46 -1.53 -0.17
C LEU A 65 7.90 -1.56 -0.67
N HIS A 66 8.87 -2.01 0.15
CA HIS A 66 10.24 -2.30 -0.30
C HIS A 66 10.26 -3.31 -1.45
N ALA A 67 9.53 -4.42 -1.31
CA ALA A 67 9.47 -5.46 -2.33
C ALA A 67 8.84 -4.95 -3.64
N ILE A 68 7.75 -4.17 -3.54
CA ILE A 68 7.13 -3.54 -4.70
C ILE A 68 8.08 -2.55 -5.37
N ASP A 69 8.75 -1.69 -4.60
CA ASP A 69 9.69 -0.73 -5.14
C ASP A 69 10.86 -1.44 -5.85
N HIS A 70 11.39 -2.52 -5.28
CA HIS A 70 12.45 -3.28 -5.91
C HIS A 70 12.00 -3.93 -7.24
N VAL A 71 10.82 -4.55 -7.25
CA VAL A 71 10.32 -5.30 -8.41
C VAL A 71 9.81 -4.40 -9.53
N PHE A 72 9.13 -3.30 -9.19
CA PHE A 72 8.45 -2.44 -10.16
C PHE A 72 9.23 -1.15 -10.48
N SER A 73 10.16 -0.76 -9.61
CA SER A 73 10.87 0.51 -9.70
C SER A 73 12.37 0.36 -9.43
N GLU A 74 12.94 -0.84 -9.42
CA GLU A 74 14.39 -1.04 -9.27
C GLU A 74 14.98 -0.47 -7.95
N GLY A 75 14.17 -0.33 -6.90
CA GLY A 75 14.65 0.13 -5.59
C GLY A 75 14.98 1.62 -5.53
N LYS A 76 14.13 2.45 -6.14
CA LYS A 76 14.36 3.90 -6.29
C LYS A 76 13.97 4.72 -5.07
N LEU A 77 13.13 4.17 -4.19
CA LEU A 77 12.66 4.89 -3.01
C LEU A 77 13.69 4.78 -1.88
N GLU A 78 14.02 5.92 -1.27
CA GLU A 78 14.87 5.93 -0.09
C GLU A 78 14.11 5.43 1.15
N GLU A 79 14.85 4.88 2.12
CA GLU A 79 14.29 4.35 3.37
C GLU A 79 13.38 5.35 4.09
N GLY A 80 13.79 6.63 4.14
CA GLY A 80 13.01 7.68 4.78
C GLY A 80 11.65 7.91 4.12
N ASP A 81 11.57 7.74 2.79
CA ASP A 81 10.33 7.92 2.03
C ASP A 81 9.47 6.67 2.09
N LEU A 82 10.08 5.48 2.01
CA LEU A 82 9.41 4.20 2.22
C LEU A 82 8.77 4.13 3.61
N SER A 83 9.47 4.59 4.64
CA SER A 83 8.96 4.69 6.00
C SER A 83 7.73 5.62 6.12
N LYS A 84 7.74 6.79 5.48
CA LYS A 84 6.58 7.70 5.52
C LYS A 84 5.40 7.16 4.69
N LEU A 85 5.68 6.68 3.48
CA LEU A 85 4.69 6.14 2.55
C LEU A 85 4.04 4.88 3.11
N SER A 86 4.79 3.99 3.77
CA SER A 86 4.26 2.76 4.34
C SER A 86 3.26 3.04 5.47
N VAL A 87 3.53 4.02 6.33
CA VAL A 87 2.60 4.48 7.37
C VAL A 87 1.31 5.00 6.76
N GLY A 88 1.43 5.86 5.74
CA GLY A 88 0.28 6.39 5.02
C GLY A 88 -0.53 5.32 4.28
N LEU A 89 0.14 4.39 3.63
CA LEU A 89 -0.48 3.25 2.95
C LEU A 89 -1.20 2.33 3.93
N TYR A 90 -0.56 1.99 5.06
CA TYR A 90 -1.18 1.20 6.11
C TYR A 90 -2.43 1.89 6.67
N GLN A 91 -2.38 3.21 6.90
CA GLN A 91 -3.55 4.00 7.27
C GLN A 91 -4.67 3.91 6.23
N VAL A 92 -4.34 4.02 4.94
CA VAL A 92 -5.32 3.88 3.87
C VAL A 92 -5.99 2.51 3.89
N LEU A 93 -5.21 1.42 3.97
CA LEU A 93 -5.74 0.06 3.98
C LEU A 93 -6.58 -0.25 5.23
N ARG A 94 -6.19 0.31 6.37
CA ARG A 94 -6.87 0.14 7.66
C ARG A 94 -8.20 0.89 7.72
N ASP A 95 -8.22 2.14 7.26
CA ASP A 95 -9.34 3.05 7.48
C ASP A 95 -10.35 3.06 6.32
N ASN A 96 -9.99 2.46 5.19
CA ASN A 96 -10.81 2.44 4.00
C ASN A 96 -11.11 1.00 3.60
N ASN A 97 -12.39 0.67 3.52
CA ASN A 97 -12.84 -0.58 2.94
C ASN A 97 -12.79 -0.48 1.41
N LEU A 98 -11.60 -0.60 0.81
CA LEU A 98 -11.38 -0.33 -0.63
C LEU A 98 -12.05 -1.36 -1.54
N ASN A 99 -12.30 -2.57 -1.04
CA ASN A 99 -12.96 -3.68 -1.75
C ASN A 99 -12.44 -3.82 -3.20
N LEU A 100 -11.11 -3.87 -3.36
CA LEU A 100 -10.49 -3.83 -4.70
C LEU A 100 -10.84 -5.03 -5.59
N LYS A 101 -11.35 -6.12 -5.01
CA LYS A 101 -11.81 -7.33 -5.71
C LYS A 101 -13.20 -7.22 -6.33
N ARG A 102 -13.99 -6.21 -5.95
CA ARG A 102 -15.39 -6.11 -6.39
C ARG A 102 -15.50 -5.30 -7.67
N ASP A 103 -15.83 -5.98 -8.76
CA ASP A 103 -15.82 -5.45 -10.14
C ASP A 103 -16.70 -4.21 -10.41
N SER A 104 -17.64 -3.83 -9.55
CA SER A 104 -18.54 -2.68 -9.86
C SER A 104 -18.72 -1.72 -8.70
N TRP A 105 -17.86 -1.81 -7.69
CA TRP A 105 -17.99 -0.98 -6.50
C TRP A 105 -16.81 -0.04 -6.37
N PHE A 106 -17.07 1.25 -6.12
CA PHE A 106 -16.06 2.22 -5.72
C PHE A 106 -16.51 2.90 -4.42
N PRO A 107 -15.59 3.16 -3.48
CA PRO A 107 -15.93 3.95 -2.31
C PRO A 107 -16.29 5.36 -2.75
N LYS A 108 -17.29 6.00 -2.13
CA LYS A 108 -17.60 7.41 -2.39
C LYS A 108 -16.49 8.35 -1.92
N TYR A 109 -15.78 7.94 -0.86
CA TYR A 109 -14.70 8.70 -0.25
C TYR A 109 -13.58 7.77 0.21
N ILE A 110 -12.34 8.26 0.16
CA ILE A 110 -11.17 7.61 0.72
C ILE A 110 -10.45 8.61 1.63
N LYS A 111 -10.07 8.17 2.83
CA LYS A 111 -9.22 8.91 3.76
C LYS A 111 -7.76 8.62 3.45
N ILE A 112 -6.98 9.65 3.13
CA ILE A 112 -5.56 9.55 2.77
C ILE A 112 -4.81 10.63 3.55
N GLY A 113 -3.90 10.22 4.45
CA GLY A 113 -3.03 11.15 5.18
C GLY A 113 -3.80 12.20 6.00
N GLY A 114 -4.97 11.84 6.54
CA GLY A 114 -5.86 12.75 7.28
C GLY A 114 -6.85 13.55 6.42
N PHE A 115 -6.69 13.56 5.11
CA PHE A 115 -7.60 14.23 4.17
C PHE A 115 -8.67 13.27 3.65
N ARG A 116 -9.84 13.82 3.27
CA ARG A 116 -10.96 13.04 2.73
C ARG A 116 -11.13 13.33 1.25
N TYR A 117 -10.72 12.39 0.41
CA TYR A 117 -10.84 12.48 -1.04
C TYR A 117 -12.20 11.96 -1.49
N SER A 118 -12.90 12.72 -2.33
CA SER A 118 -14.10 12.25 -3.03
C SER A 118 -13.72 11.47 -4.29
N ILE A 119 -14.36 10.33 -4.50
CA ILE A 119 -14.13 9.49 -5.68
C ILE A 119 -15.25 9.75 -6.68
N ILE A 120 -14.87 10.21 -7.87
CA ILE A 120 -15.78 10.49 -8.97
C ILE A 120 -15.53 9.42 -10.04
N PRO A 121 -16.23 8.28 -9.98
CA PRO A 121 -16.13 7.28 -11.03
C PRO A 121 -16.77 7.80 -12.31
N SER A 122 -16.32 7.29 -13.45
CA SER A 122 -16.91 7.58 -14.75
C SER A 122 -16.87 9.05 -15.19
N HIS A 123 -15.82 9.76 -14.82
CA HIS A 123 -15.56 11.12 -15.28
C HIS A 123 -15.23 11.14 -16.79
N LYS A 124 -15.73 12.16 -17.49
CA LYS A 124 -15.43 12.41 -18.91
C LYS A 124 -14.40 13.54 -18.99
N PHE A 125 -13.16 13.19 -19.29
CA PHE A 125 -12.09 14.15 -19.51
C PHE A 125 -12.27 14.82 -20.89
N LEU A 126 -11.95 16.11 -20.98
CA LEU A 126 -12.17 16.93 -22.18
C LEU A 126 -11.05 16.79 -23.21
N ASP A 127 -9.83 16.51 -22.74
CA ASP A 127 -8.63 16.42 -23.55
C ASP A 127 -8.22 14.95 -23.73
N GLU A 128 -8.09 14.57 -25.00
CA GLU A 128 -7.42 13.37 -25.52
C GLU A 128 -8.14 12.01 -25.57
N VAL A 129 -7.69 11.29 -26.60
CA VAL A 129 -8.11 10.00 -27.13
C VAL A 129 -7.60 8.87 -26.24
N HIS A 130 -8.02 8.73 -24.97
CA HIS A 130 -7.47 7.64 -24.15
C HIS A 130 -8.45 6.85 -23.29
N VAL A 131 -8.34 5.53 -23.52
CA VAL A 131 -8.80 4.44 -22.67
C VAL A 131 -8.07 4.56 -21.32
N THR A 132 -8.79 4.82 -20.24
CA THR A 132 -8.31 4.83 -18.84
C THR A 132 -7.39 6.00 -18.39
N TYR A 133 -7.97 7.02 -17.76
CA TYR A 133 -7.26 8.17 -17.15
C TYR A 133 -7.68 8.37 -15.68
N CYS A 134 -6.78 8.89 -14.85
CA CYS A 134 -7.11 9.31 -13.49
C CYS A 134 -6.45 10.65 -13.14
N TYR A 135 -7.16 11.47 -12.37
CA TYR A 135 -6.66 12.75 -11.89
C TYR A 135 -6.87 12.89 -10.39
N VAL A 136 -5.82 13.34 -9.70
CA VAL A 136 -5.83 13.66 -8.27
C VAL A 136 -5.68 15.17 -8.11
N SER A 137 -6.68 15.82 -7.52
CA SER A 137 -6.55 17.19 -7.04
C SER A 137 -6.44 17.17 -5.53
N ASN A 138 -5.26 17.51 -5.01
CA ASN A 138 -5.02 17.68 -3.57
C ASN A 138 -5.65 18.97 -3.05
N LEU A 139 -5.76 20.00 -3.90
CA LEU A 139 -6.45 21.25 -3.54
C LEU A 139 -7.94 21.02 -3.29
N GLU A 140 -8.58 20.20 -4.14
CA GLU A 140 -10.01 19.93 -4.05
C GLU A 140 -10.33 18.62 -3.31
N ASN A 141 -9.31 17.83 -2.96
CA ASN A 141 -9.43 16.46 -2.45
C ASN A 141 -10.36 15.60 -3.32
N LYS A 142 -10.03 15.46 -4.61
CA LYS A 142 -10.80 14.65 -5.56
C LYS A 142 -9.92 13.65 -6.28
N ILE A 143 -10.44 12.45 -6.48
CA ILE A 143 -9.88 11.44 -7.38
C ILE A 143 -10.93 11.17 -8.46
N MET A 144 -10.61 11.49 -9.70
CA MET A 144 -11.51 11.35 -10.85
C MET A 144 -11.05 10.19 -11.72
N LEU A 145 -11.88 9.16 -11.88
CA LEU A 145 -11.58 7.97 -12.68
C LEU A 145 -12.35 8.05 -14.00
N SER A 146 -11.72 7.69 -15.11
CA SER A 146 -12.36 7.71 -16.43
C SER A 146 -13.61 6.83 -16.51
N ARG A 147 -14.51 7.20 -17.42
CA ARG A 147 -15.68 6.39 -17.81
C ARG A 147 -15.34 5.16 -18.63
N GLU A 148 -14.24 5.22 -19.36
CA GLU A 148 -13.79 4.14 -20.22
C GLU A 148 -12.73 3.32 -19.48
N GLY A 149 -12.93 1.99 -19.42
CA GLY A 149 -12.03 1.05 -18.75
C GLY A 149 -12.76 -0.15 -18.15
N LYS A 150 -12.14 -1.33 -18.16
CA LYS A 150 -12.62 -2.48 -17.38
C LYS A 150 -12.29 -2.26 -15.90
N SER A 151 -13.11 -2.81 -15.02
CA SER A 151 -12.99 -2.56 -13.57
C SER A 151 -11.60 -2.81 -12.96
N PRO A 152 -10.91 -3.92 -13.26
CA PRO A 152 -9.56 -4.15 -12.70
C PRO A 152 -8.58 -3.04 -13.04
N PHE A 153 -8.66 -2.48 -14.25
CA PHE A 153 -7.81 -1.37 -14.67
C PHE A 153 -8.16 -0.09 -13.91
N LEU A 154 -9.46 0.23 -13.76
CA LEU A 154 -9.88 1.40 -12.98
C LEU A 154 -9.48 1.29 -11.50
N LYS A 155 -9.45 0.07 -10.96
CA LYS A 155 -8.98 -0.20 -9.59
C LYS A 155 -7.47 -0.04 -9.44
N ALA A 156 -6.70 -0.47 -10.44
CA ALA A 156 -5.26 -0.19 -10.47
C ALA A 156 -4.99 1.32 -10.54
N ARG A 157 -5.74 2.06 -11.37
CA ARG A 157 -5.66 3.54 -11.45
C ARG A 157 -6.07 4.25 -10.16
N LEU A 158 -7.05 3.71 -9.44
CA LEU A 158 -7.39 4.20 -8.10
C LEU A 158 -6.20 4.03 -7.14
N MET A 159 -5.50 2.89 -7.18
CA MET A 159 -4.34 2.65 -6.32
C MET A 159 -3.14 3.55 -6.67
N GLU A 160 -2.87 3.75 -7.95
CA GLU A 160 -1.91 4.76 -8.43
C GLU A 160 -2.24 6.15 -7.88
N SER A 161 -3.52 6.52 -7.91
CA SER A 161 -3.96 7.83 -7.42
C SER A 161 -3.85 8.00 -5.92
N ILE A 162 -4.15 6.93 -5.18
CA ILE A 162 -3.90 6.88 -3.73
C ILE A 162 -2.41 7.05 -3.46
N PHE A 163 -1.55 6.36 -4.21
CA PHE A 163 -0.10 6.46 -4.04
C PHE A 163 0.42 7.86 -4.37
N LEU A 164 -0.05 8.47 -5.47
CA LEU A 164 0.27 9.86 -5.82
C LEU A 164 -0.16 10.85 -4.73
N ALA A 165 -1.38 10.68 -4.18
CA ALA A 165 -1.85 11.49 -3.07
C ALA A 165 -0.93 11.33 -1.84
N LEU A 166 -0.53 10.10 -1.50
CA LEU A 166 0.42 9.84 -0.42
C LEU A 166 1.77 10.54 -0.65
N CYS A 167 2.34 10.40 -1.85
CA CYS A 167 3.59 11.08 -2.20
C CYS A 167 3.47 12.60 -2.02
N SER A 168 2.38 13.17 -2.52
CA SER A 168 2.13 14.61 -2.42
C SER A 168 1.84 15.12 -1.00
N ILE A 169 1.49 14.24 -0.06
CA ILE A 169 1.27 14.61 1.35
C ILE A 169 2.57 14.46 2.14
N TYR A 170 3.28 13.35 1.93
CA TYR A 170 4.39 12.96 2.80
C TYR A 170 5.77 13.38 2.30
N LEU A 171 5.91 13.65 1.00
CA LEU A 171 7.21 13.88 0.39
C LEU A 171 7.42 15.31 -0.08
N THR A 172 6.46 16.23 0.11
CA THR A 172 6.52 17.61 -0.42
C THR A 172 7.87 18.30 -0.21
N GLY A 173 8.43 18.87 -1.28
CA GLY A 173 9.62 19.72 -1.24
C GLY A 173 10.94 19.05 -1.65
N ASP A 174 10.93 17.76 -1.97
CA ASP A 174 12.11 17.06 -2.50
C ASP A 174 12.10 16.99 -4.04
N PRO A 175 13.12 17.51 -4.75
CA PRO A 175 13.28 17.36 -6.21
C PRO A 175 13.32 15.90 -6.68
N ALA A 176 13.76 14.96 -5.85
CA ALA A 176 13.73 13.53 -6.15
C ALA A 176 12.30 13.00 -6.38
N ASN A 177 11.28 13.73 -5.90
CA ASN A 177 9.87 13.37 -6.09
C ASN A 177 9.38 13.44 -7.53
N GLU A 178 9.99 14.26 -8.40
CA GLU A 178 9.56 14.28 -9.81
C GLU A 178 9.78 12.91 -10.46
N TYR A 179 10.87 12.23 -10.09
CA TYR A 179 11.15 10.87 -10.55
C TYR A 179 10.18 9.84 -9.97
N LEU A 180 9.77 10.05 -8.73
CA LEU A 180 8.77 9.27 -8.00
C LEU A 180 7.37 9.39 -8.63
N MET A 181 7.03 10.58 -9.14
CA MET A 181 5.81 10.77 -9.92
C MET A 181 5.85 9.98 -11.24
N CYS A 182 7.02 9.84 -11.87
CA CYS A 182 7.18 9.01 -13.08
C CYS A 182 7.01 7.49 -12.80
N SER A 183 7.40 7.00 -11.62
CA SER A 183 7.26 5.58 -11.24
C SER A 183 5.92 5.25 -10.57
N SER A 184 5.12 6.25 -10.23
CA SER A 184 3.85 6.11 -9.50
C SER A 184 2.87 5.11 -10.14
N ASN A 185 2.82 5.04 -11.47
CA ASN A 185 2.00 4.06 -12.20
C ASN A 185 2.46 2.62 -11.93
N MET A 186 3.77 2.38 -11.96
CA MET A 186 4.34 1.04 -11.73
C MET A 186 4.11 0.61 -10.28
N VAL A 187 4.39 1.49 -9.32
CA VAL A 187 4.14 1.23 -7.89
C VAL A 187 2.65 1.05 -7.62
N GLY A 188 1.79 1.90 -8.17
CA GLY A 188 0.33 1.81 -8.04
C GLY A 188 -0.24 0.49 -8.55
N ASN A 189 0.23 0.02 -9.71
CA ASN A 189 -0.14 -1.29 -10.25
C ASN A 189 0.38 -2.43 -9.37
N GLY A 190 1.62 -2.34 -8.89
CA GLY A 190 2.20 -3.31 -7.96
C GLY A 190 1.39 -3.40 -6.67
N LEU A 191 1.02 -2.25 -6.08
CA LEU A 191 0.16 -2.18 -4.91
C LEU A 191 -1.19 -2.85 -5.17
N TYR A 192 -1.86 -2.52 -6.27
CA TYR A 192 -3.13 -3.16 -6.64
C TYR A 192 -2.99 -4.68 -6.74
N GLN A 193 -1.99 -5.18 -7.46
CA GLN A 193 -1.73 -6.61 -7.61
C GLN A 193 -1.49 -7.27 -6.26
N VAL A 194 -0.58 -6.74 -5.44
CA VAL A 194 -0.23 -7.32 -4.15
C VAL A 194 -1.42 -7.34 -3.20
N ILE A 195 -2.18 -6.23 -3.09
CA ILE A 195 -3.33 -6.15 -2.19
C ILE A 195 -4.39 -7.17 -2.58
N VAL A 196 -4.72 -7.26 -3.88
CA VAL A 196 -5.75 -8.16 -4.39
C VAL A 196 -5.34 -9.61 -4.30
N GLU A 197 -4.16 -9.98 -4.81
CA GLU A 197 -3.76 -11.38 -4.88
C GLU A 197 -3.46 -11.98 -3.50
N ASN A 198 -3.07 -11.16 -2.53
CA ASN A 198 -2.69 -11.62 -1.19
C ASN A 198 -3.74 -11.37 -0.10
N ASN A 199 -4.91 -10.79 -0.43
CA ASN A 199 -5.96 -10.43 0.54
C ASN A 199 -5.46 -9.53 1.67
N ILE A 200 -4.65 -8.51 1.35
CA ILE A 200 -4.01 -7.67 2.37
C ILE A 200 -5.05 -6.87 3.19
N GLU A 201 -6.13 -6.39 2.57
CA GLU A 201 -7.23 -5.70 3.28
C GLU A 201 -7.84 -6.59 4.38
N ASP A 202 -8.16 -7.84 4.05
CA ASP A 202 -8.75 -8.79 4.99
C ASP A 202 -7.78 -9.09 6.14
N LEU A 203 -6.50 -9.31 5.83
CA LEU A 203 -5.44 -9.56 6.80
C LEU A 203 -5.37 -8.44 7.84
N ILE A 204 -5.33 -7.19 7.40
CA ILE A 204 -5.27 -6.01 8.28
C ILE A 204 -6.52 -5.93 9.15
N ASN A 205 -7.71 -6.09 8.57
CA ASN A 205 -8.97 -6.06 9.31
C ASN A 205 -9.05 -7.12 10.42
N ALA A 206 -8.52 -8.32 10.18
CA ALA A 206 -8.45 -9.36 11.21
C ALA A 206 -7.45 -9.04 12.31
N GLY A 207 -6.33 -8.38 12.00
CA GLY A 207 -5.37 -7.91 13.00
C GLY A 207 -5.98 -6.91 13.97
N ILE A 208 -6.69 -5.90 13.44
CA ILE A 208 -7.41 -4.91 14.23
C ILE A 208 -8.45 -5.59 15.14
N THR A 209 -9.21 -6.54 14.58
CA THR A 209 -10.22 -7.29 15.34
C THR A 209 -9.58 -8.06 16.50
N GLU A 210 -8.42 -8.67 16.28
CA GLU A 210 -7.69 -9.41 17.31
C GLU A 210 -7.11 -8.49 18.38
N ASP A 211 -6.56 -7.33 18.02
CA ASP A 211 -6.07 -6.34 18.98
C ASP A 211 -7.21 -5.84 19.88
N ASN A 212 -8.39 -5.54 19.31
CA ASN A 212 -9.55 -5.08 20.06
C ASN A 212 -10.05 -6.12 21.09
N LYS A 213 -9.95 -7.42 20.78
CA LYS A 213 -10.34 -8.49 21.72
C LYS A 213 -9.44 -8.57 22.94
N ARG A 214 -8.19 -8.09 22.86
CA ARG A 214 -7.23 -8.10 23.98
C ARG A 214 -7.37 -6.91 24.91
N MET A 215 -8.16 -5.92 24.52
CA MET A 215 -8.42 -4.71 25.30
C MET A 215 -9.69 -4.81 26.17
N VAL A 216 -10.47 -5.87 25.99
CA VAL A 216 -11.70 -6.19 26.76
C VAL A 216 -11.38 -7.31 27.75
#